data_AF-A0A0F0LL61-F1
#
_entry.id   AF-A0A0F0LL61-F1
#
_cell.length_a   1.000
_cell.length_b   1.000
_cell.length_c   1.000
_cell.angle_alpha   90.00
_cell.angle_beta   90.00
_cell.angle_gamma   90.00
#
_symmetry.space_group_name_H-M   'P 1'
#
loop_
_entity.id
_entity.type
_entity.pdbx_description
1 polymer ?
#
loop_
_entity_poly.entity_id
_entity_poly.type
_entity_poly.pdbx_seq_one_letter_code
_entity_poly.pdbx_strand_id
1 'polypeptide(L)'
;MALANHILREAGTRSIGPTNHFLMSAAESAGALPPGHFAHDRARFRMYRRCHHVGWKLRRCARCDVVDEARSACSVCSEGNATEVFGRGGGYCVRHRRWHFRGEDKLIGSPEGYRRAEQTLSGLLWSRGVSMHTGELDLATRLILDSWQEPPEAERRTASCVYGPAVDLLVTLTDADVVLGLTALAERDTRQIEGLIGLVVGAGGGSRTPELETTAVAVVRVHRAAMCTAIQMPRSSGATTSKAPFEKGIAEAAYREKAVLLRHVTRSGRRVDVVERAVRAAPASRVVSQRIIPGWADNVPWMKHLAGKRSAISEIGGVVGDQVDQSDTKHLRESEQGPQRRVGGMARA
;
A
#
# COMPACT_ATOMS: atom_id res chain seq x y z
N MET A 1 27.80 -12.05 10.33
CA MET A 1 27.60 -13.08 11.38
C MET A 1 27.98 -12.63 12.79
N ALA A 2 29.23 -12.23 13.06
CA ALA A 2 29.68 -11.91 14.44
C ALA A 2 28.84 -10.83 15.16
N LEU A 3 28.57 -9.70 14.51
CA LEU A 3 27.78 -8.60 15.10
C LEU A 3 26.34 -9.02 15.48
N ALA A 4 25.65 -9.76 14.60
CA ALA A 4 24.32 -10.28 14.89
C ALA A 4 24.32 -11.24 16.10
N ASN A 5 25.31 -12.13 16.20
CA ASN A 5 25.46 -13.07 17.32
C ASN A 5 25.93 -12.40 18.64
N HIS A 6 26.45 -11.17 18.57
CA HIS A 6 26.74 -10.33 19.73
C HIS A 6 25.48 -9.58 20.18
N ILE A 7 24.79 -8.90 19.27
CA ILE A 7 23.52 -8.19 19.53
C ILE A 7 22.44 -9.16 20.06
N LEU A 8 22.37 -10.40 19.55
CA LEU A 8 21.43 -11.42 20.07
C LEU A 8 21.79 -11.93 21.48
N ARG A 9 23.07 -11.89 21.86
CA ARG A 9 23.50 -12.21 23.23
C ARG A 9 23.18 -11.08 24.20
N GLU A 10 23.40 -9.83 23.79
CA GLU A 10 23.04 -8.62 24.54
C GLU A 10 21.51 -8.51 24.76
N ALA A 11 20.71 -8.77 23.72
CA ALA A 11 19.26 -8.52 23.75
C ALA A 11 18.41 -9.65 24.36
N GLY A 12 18.97 -10.84 24.61
CA GLY A 12 18.31 -11.94 25.33
C GLY A 12 17.06 -12.57 24.68
N THR A 13 16.65 -12.15 23.48
CA THR A 13 15.36 -12.55 22.85
C THR A 13 15.49 -13.54 21.69
N ARG A 14 14.63 -14.56 21.65
CA ARG A 14 14.57 -15.61 20.59
C ARG A 14 13.67 -15.29 19.38
N SER A 15 13.09 -14.09 19.29
CA SER A 15 12.23 -13.69 18.16
C SER A 15 12.59 -12.27 17.70
N ILE A 16 12.79 -12.11 16.39
CA ILE A 16 13.40 -10.94 15.78
C ILE A 16 12.40 -10.31 14.80
N GLY A 17 11.72 -9.26 15.26
CA GLY A 17 11.18 -8.25 14.34
C GLY A 17 12.24 -7.17 14.09
N PRO A 18 12.37 -6.62 12.86
CA PRO A 18 13.33 -5.56 12.55
C PRO A 18 13.07 -4.22 13.25
N THR A 19 12.07 -4.17 14.14
CA THR A 19 11.67 -3.02 14.97
C THR A 19 11.78 -3.29 16.47
N ASN A 20 12.47 -4.35 16.91
CA ASN A 20 12.70 -4.61 18.33
C ASN A 20 13.62 -3.54 18.94
N HIS A 21 13.08 -2.75 19.88
CA HIS A 21 13.78 -1.66 20.55
C HIS A 21 15.10 -2.10 21.22
N PHE A 22 15.15 -3.30 21.79
CA PHE A 22 16.36 -3.81 22.44
C PHE A 22 17.49 -4.08 21.43
N LEU A 23 17.18 -4.61 20.25
CA LEU A 23 18.16 -4.80 19.17
C LEU A 23 18.67 -3.45 18.65
N MET A 24 17.80 -2.44 18.56
CA MET A 24 18.20 -1.08 18.15
C MET A 24 19.12 -0.43 19.18
N SER A 25 18.79 -0.47 20.48
CA SER A 25 19.64 0.11 21.53
C SER A 25 20.98 -0.63 21.71
N ALA A 26 21.01 -1.95 21.51
CA ALA A 26 22.25 -2.73 21.48
C ALA A 26 23.10 -2.38 20.25
N ALA A 27 22.50 -2.20 19.07
CA ALA A 27 23.19 -1.76 17.86
C ALA A 27 23.71 -0.31 17.97
N GLU A 28 22.95 0.59 18.62
CA GLU A 28 23.40 1.96 18.93
C GLU A 28 24.63 1.93 19.83
N SER A 29 24.57 1.17 20.93
CA SER A 29 25.68 1.02 21.88
C SER A 29 26.92 0.41 21.23
N ALA A 30 26.77 -0.69 20.50
CA ALA A 30 27.87 -1.36 19.80
C ALA A 30 28.50 -0.51 18.68
N GLY A 31 27.72 0.40 18.08
CA GLY A 31 28.18 1.38 17.10
C GLY A 31 28.68 2.71 17.69
N ALA A 32 28.72 2.85 19.02
CA ALA A 32 28.99 4.11 19.74
C ALA A 32 28.10 5.30 19.28
N LEU A 33 26.86 5.01 18.88
CA LEU A 33 25.89 5.99 18.43
C LEU A 33 25.11 6.59 19.64
N PRO A 34 24.64 7.84 19.55
CA PRO A 34 23.78 8.42 20.58
C PRO A 34 22.50 7.57 20.81
N PRO A 35 22.00 7.43 22.06
CA PRO A 35 20.76 6.72 22.32
C PRO A 35 19.58 7.30 21.51
N GLY A 36 18.83 6.42 20.84
CA GLY A 36 17.72 6.82 19.96
C GLY A 36 18.15 7.39 18.60
N HIS A 37 19.43 7.27 18.21
CA HIS A 37 19.92 7.65 16.88
C HIS A 37 19.05 7.07 15.75
N PHE A 38 18.75 5.76 15.77
CA PHE A 38 17.95 5.15 14.70
C PHE A 38 16.51 5.65 14.71
N ALA A 39 15.92 5.94 15.89
CA ALA A 39 14.59 6.54 15.98
C ALA A 39 14.56 7.98 15.43
N HIS A 40 15.61 8.76 15.69
CA HIS A 40 15.76 10.11 15.14
C HIS A 40 15.95 10.10 13.61
N ASP A 41 16.80 9.21 13.10
CA ASP A 41 17.03 9.12 11.66
C ASP A 41 15.78 8.59 10.91
N ARG A 42 15.12 7.56 11.47
CA ARG A 42 13.82 7.05 11.00
C ARG A 42 12.74 8.15 10.92
N ALA A 43 12.76 9.14 11.81
CA ALA A 43 11.83 10.27 11.75
C ALA A 43 11.98 11.12 10.47
N ARG A 44 13.15 11.10 9.80
CA ARG A 44 13.40 11.74 8.50
C ARG A 44 12.73 10.99 7.34
N PHE A 45 12.45 9.71 7.52
CA PHE A 45 11.77 8.80 6.59
C PHE A 45 10.29 8.58 6.95
N ARG A 46 9.68 9.46 7.75
CA ARG A 46 8.23 9.45 7.96
C ARG A 46 7.50 9.92 6.70
N MET A 47 6.50 9.13 6.31
CA MET A 47 5.60 9.42 5.19
C MET A 47 4.67 10.59 5.51
N TYR A 48 4.32 11.36 4.48
CA TYR A 48 3.22 12.31 4.55
C TYR A 48 1.91 11.52 4.53
N ARG A 49 1.05 11.69 5.54
CA ARG A 49 -0.23 10.96 5.61
C ARG A 49 -1.37 11.83 6.14
N ARG A 50 -2.58 11.37 5.90
CA ARG A 50 -3.78 11.83 6.62
C ARG A 50 -3.98 10.97 7.86
N CYS A 51 -4.27 11.59 8.99
CA CYS A 51 -4.77 10.95 10.21
C CYS A 51 -5.46 11.96 11.13
N HIS A 52 -6.16 11.48 12.16
CA HIS A 52 -6.90 12.34 13.09
C HIS A 52 -5.98 13.34 13.83
N HIS A 53 -4.76 12.94 14.21
CA HIS A 53 -3.76 13.81 14.86
C HIS A 53 -3.38 15.05 14.02
N VAL A 54 -3.56 14.97 12.70
CA VAL A 54 -3.23 16.07 11.77
C VAL A 54 -4.45 16.77 11.20
N GLY A 55 -5.63 16.54 11.80
CA GLY A 55 -6.90 17.07 11.29
C GLY A 55 -7.22 16.58 9.88
N TRP A 56 -6.79 15.36 9.53
CA TRP A 56 -6.99 14.72 8.22
C TRP A 56 -6.35 15.45 7.02
N LYS A 57 -5.52 16.47 7.27
CA LYS A 57 -4.64 17.10 6.28
C LYS A 57 -3.46 16.19 5.96
N LEU A 58 -2.99 16.21 4.72
CA LEU A 58 -1.82 15.46 4.28
C LEU A 58 -0.54 16.14 4.80
N ARG A 59 0.05 15.62 5.88
CA ARG A 59 1.32 16.13 6.44
C ARG A 59 2.06 15.05 7.24
N ARG A 60 3.34 15.28 7.55
CA ARG A 60 4.06 14.47 8.54
C ARG A 60 3.39 14.62 9.91
N CYS A 61 3.28 13.52 10.64
CA CYS A 61 2.68 13.48 11.98
C CYS A 61 3.73 13.07 13.01
N ALA A 62 3.89 13.85 14.08
CA ALA A 62 4.83 13.51 15.15
C ALA A 62 4.45 12.22 15.90
N ARG A 63 3.15 11.90 15.98
CA ARG A 63 2.59 10.74 16.71
C ARG A 63 2.39 9.48 15.87
N CYS A 64 2.37 9.58 14.55
CA CYS A 64 2.22 8.41 13.68
C CYS A 64 3.57 8.08 13.05
N ASP A 65 4.28 7.10 13.60
CA ASP A 65 5.50 6.55 13.00
C ASP A 65 5.16 5.63 11.83
N VAL A 66 4.72 6.24 10.72
CA VAL A 66 4.56 5.54 9.44
C VAL A 66 5.76 5.88 8.58
N VAL A 67 6.58 4.87 8.35
CA VAL A 67 7.57 4.81 7.28
C VAL A 67 6.99 3.98 6.13
N ASP A 68 7.65 4.03 4.98
CA ASP A 68 7.39 3.09 3.88
C ASP A 68 7.84 1.67 4.24
N GLU A 69 7.42 0.67 3.46
CA GLU A 69 7.94 -0.69 3.60
C GLU A 69 9.45 -0.74 3.29
N ALA A 70 10.11 -1.80 3.76
CA ALA A 70 11.52 -2.01 3.47
C ALA A 70 11.69 -2.41 2.00
N ARG A 71 12.74 -1.89 1.35
CA ARG A 71 13.15 -2.32 0.00
C ARG A 71 14.50 -3.00 0.05
N SER A 72 14.73 -3.94 -0.87
CA SER A 72 16.06 -4.49 -1.14
C SER A 72 17.05 -3.36 -1.46
N ALA A 73 18.24 -3.41 -0.88
CA ALA A 73 19.39 -2.64 -1.33
C ALA A 73 19.89 -3.20 -2.68
N CYS A 74 20.67 -2.41 -3.41
CA CYS A 74 21.31 -2.92 -4.62
C CYS A 74 22.44 -3.90 -4.26
N SER A 75 22.66 -4.96 -5.04
CA SER A 75 23.71 -5.96 -4.83
C SER A 75 25.11 -5.36 -4.59
N VAL A 76 25.48 -4.30 -5.31
CA VAL A 76 26.77 -3.60 -5.11
C VAL A 76 26.79 -2.78 -3.81
N CYS A 77 25.63 -2.31 -3.35
CA CYS A 77 25.45 -1.58 -2.11
C CYS A 77 25.56 -2.50 -0.89
N SER A 78 25.13 -3.76 -1.04
CA SER A 78 25.05 -4.77 0.02
C SER A 78 26.12 -5.86 -0.06
N GLU A 79 27.09 -5.72 -0.96
CA GLU A 79 28.14 -6.74 -1.21
C GLU A 79 27.55 -8.13 -1.52
N GLY A 80 26.44 -8.17 -2.27
CA GLY A 80 25.69 -9.37 -2.62
C GLY A 80 24.77 -9.91 -1.52
N ASN A 81 24.81 -9.36 -0.31
CA ASN A 81 23.96 -9.80 0.80
C ASN A 81 22.50 -9.36 0.62
N ALA A 82 21.56 -10.21 1.04
CA ALA A 82 20.16 -9.85 1.20
C ALA A 82 20.03 -8.79 2.30
N THR A 83 19.93 -7.52 1.89
CA THR A 83 19.89 -6.36 2.79
C THR A 83 18.66 -5.53 2.47
N GLU A 84 17.90 -5.21 3.51
CA GLU A 84 16.73 -4.34 3.44
C GLU A 84 17.06 -2.94 3.96
N VAL A 85 16.53 -1.91 3.30
CA VAL A 85 16.71 -0.51 3.68
C VAL A 85 15.38 0.22 3.75
N PHE A 86 15.23 1.06 4.77
CA PHE A 86 14.16 2.06 4.87
C PHE A 86 14.68 3.40 4.35
N GLY A 87 13.96 4.05 3.43
CA GLY A 87 14.40 5.33 2.90
C GLY A 87 13.44 5.91 1.87
N ARG A 88 13.66 7.18 1.49
CA ARG A 88 12.92 7.80 0.39
C ARG A 88 13.38 7.24 -0.96
N GLY A 89 12.53 7.29 -1.97
CA GLY A 89 12.85 6.82 -3.32
C GLY A 89 12.30 5.43 -3.61
N GLY A 90 12.80 4.79 -4.66
CA GLY A 90 12.25 3.58 -5.22
C GLY A 90 13.29 2.53 -5.58
N GLY A 91 13.08 1.89 -6.72
CA GLY A 91 13.78 0.67 -7.13
C GLY A 91 15.12 0.89 -7.81
N TYR A 92 15.62 2.13 -7.85
CA TYR A 92 16.81 2.49 -8.63
C TYR A 92 17.93 3.09 -7.76
N CYS A 93 19.06 2.40 -7.71
CA CYS A 93 20.27 2.89 -7.07
C CYS A 93 21.01 3.85 -8.02
N VAL A 94 20.88 5.16 -7.77
CA VAL A 94 21.59 6.21 -8.53
C VAL A 94 23.11 6.04 -8.51
N ARG A 95 23.68 5.60 -7.36
CA ARG A 95 25.14 5.45 -7.17
C ARG A 95 25.73 4.39 -8.10
N HIS A 96 25.12 3.21 -8.16
CA HIS A 96 25.63 2.08 -8.94
C HIS A 96 24.92 1.88 -10.29
N ARG A 97 23.93 2.74 -10.59
CA ARG A 97 23.06 2.70 -11.78
C ARG A 97 22.31 1.37 -11.92
N ARG A 98 21.90 0.77 -10.81
CA ARG A 98 21.23 -0.55 -10.79
C ARG A 98 19.76 -0.43 -10.44
N TRP A 99 18.91 -1.12 -11.17
CA TRP A 99 17.57 -1.49 -10.71
C TRP A 99 17.70 -2.64 -9.69
N HIS A 100 16.92 -2.62 -8.62
CA HIS A 100 17.02 -3.57 -7.50
C HIS A 100 15.67 -3.84 -6.80
N PHE A 101 14.55 -3.81 -7.54
CA PHE A 101 13.19 -3.94 -7.01
C PHE A 101 12.42 -5.10 -7.66
N ARG A 102 11.46 -5.67 -6.92
CA ARG A 102 10.69 -6.88 -7.29
C ARG A 102 11.54 -8.12 -7.59
N GLY A 103 12.69 -8.25 -6.92
CA GLY A 103 13.61 -9.38 -7.09
C GLY A 103 14.47 -9.31 -8.36
N GLU A 104 14.30 -8.29 -9.20
CA GLU A 104 15.25 -7.96 -10.25
C GLU A 104 16.47 -7.25 -9.65
N ASP A 105 17.68 -7.60 -10.07
CA ASP A 105 18.87 -6.76 -9.88
C ASP A 105 19.68 -6.66 -11.19
N LYS A 106 19.67 -5.48 -11.83
CA LYS A 106 20.31 -5.28 -13.15
C LYS A 106 20.92 -3.90 -13.32
N LEU A 107 22.03 -3.83 -14.06
CA LEU A 107 22.68 -2.59 -14.46
C LEU A 107 21.87 -1.89 -15.55
N ILE A 108 21.69 -0.58 -15.43
CA ILE A 108 20.93 0.25 -16.37
C ILE A 108 21.90 1.08 -17.22
N GLY A 109 21.87 0.87 -18.53
CA GLY A 109 22.77 1.53 -19.50
C GLY A 109 22.54 3.04 -19.64
N SER A 110 21.29 3.50 -19.78
CA SER A 110 20.92 4.92 -19.79
C SER A 110 20.29 5.31 -18.45
N PRO A 111 21.04 5.94 -17.53
CA PRO A 111 20.59 6.25 -16.17
C PRO A 111 19.74 7.51 -16.06
N GLU A 112 19.61 8.33 -17.11
CA GLU A 112 19.07 9.69 -17.03
C GLU A 112 17.59 9.72 -16.60
N GLY A 113 16.74 8.93 -17.28
CA GLY A 113 15.32 8.81 -16.94
C GLY A 113 15.10 8.21 -15.56
N TYR A 114 15.86 7.16 -15.21
CA TYR A 114 15.81 6.51 -13.92
C TYR A 114 16.24 7.42 -12.76
N ARG A 115 17.30 8.22 -12.96
CA ARG A 115 17.76 9.21 -11.98
C ARG A 115 16.70 10.29 -11.74
N ARG A 116 16.06 10.79 -12.81
CA ARG A 116 14.94 11.73 -12.71
C ARG A 116 13.77 11.13 -11.95
N ALA A 117 13.35 9.92 -12.31
CA ALA A 117 12.27 9.21 -11.63
C ALA A 117 12.56 9.01 -10.13
N GLU A 118 13.77 8.59 -9.79
CA GLU A 118 14.21 8.40 -8.41
C GLU A 118 14.24 9.71 -7.60
N GLN A 119 14.67 10.82 -8.21
CA GLN A 119 14.62 12.16 -7.61
C GLN A 119 13.17 12.65 -7.41
N THR A 120 12.31 12.47 -8.40
CA THR A 120 10.89 12.80 -8.33
C THR A 120 10.16 11.98 -7.26
N LEU A 121 10.45 10.68 -7.16
CA LEU A 121 9.85 9.80 -6.16
C LEU A 121 10.33 10.13 -4.75
N SER A 122 11.64 10.26 -4.54
CA SER A 122 12.23 10.58 -3.22
C SER A 122 11.97 12.00 -2.71
N GLY A 123 11.65 12.94 -3.62
CA GLY A 123 11.35 14.33 -3.32
C GLY A 123 9.86 14.68 -3.41
N LEU A 124 9.39 14.99 -4.62
CA LEU A 124 8.05 15.54 -4.86
C LEU A 124 6.95 14.57 -4.43
N LEU A 125 6.99 13.33 -4.92
CA LEU A 125 5.95 12.33 -4.63
C LEU A 125 5.97 11.89 -3.17
N TRP A 126 7.15 11.77 -2.55
CA TRP A 126 7.28 11.55 -1.10
C TRP A 126 6.57 12.65 -0.28
N SER A 127 6.69 13.92 -0.69
CA SER A 127 5.98 15.03 -0.04
C SER A 127 4.46 14.97 -0.21
N ARG A 128 3.98 14.29 -1.27
CA ARG A 128 2.57 13.96 -1.52
C ARG A 128 2.14 12.65 -0.84
N GLY A 129 3.02 11.99 -0.10
CA GLY A 129 2.71 10.74 0.62
C GLY A 129 2.70 9.50 -0.26
N VAL A 130 3.41 9.53 -1.39
CA VAL A 130 3.50 8.44 -2.36
C VAL A 130 4.89 7.80 -2.32
N SER A 131 4.91 6.47 -2.37
CA SER A 131 6.11 5.64 -2.41
C SER A 131 5.91 4.47 -3.39
N MET A 132 6.80 3.47 -3.36
CA MET A 132 6.59 2.24 -4.13
C MET A 132 5.43 1.38 -3.58
N HIS A 133 5.18 1.42 -2.27
CA HIS A 133 4.30 0.47 -1.58
C HIS A 133 2.92 1.06 -1.23
N THR A 134 2.68 2.34 -1.53
CA THR A 134 1.39 3.00 -1.29
C THR A 134 0.32 2.63 -2.35
N GLY A 135 0.73 2.10 -3.50
CA GLY A 135 -0.15 1.54 -4.55
C GLY A 135 -0.46 2.48 -5.72
N GLU A 136 -0.14 3.76 -5.62
CA GLU A 136 -0.23 4.70 -6.75
C GLU A 136 0.75 4.31 -7.87
N LEU A 137 1.99 3.93 -7.54
CA LEU A 137 2.99 3.50 -8.53
C LEU A 137 2.55 2.24 -9.28
N ASP A 138 1.84 1.32 -8.62
CA ASP A 138 1.26 0.14 -9.26
C ASP A 138 0.12 0.49 -10.21
N LEU A 139 -0.74 1.43 -9.81
CA LEU A 139 -1.79 1.95 -10.69
C LEU A 139 -1.20 2.63 -11.93
N ALA A 140 -0.21 3.51 -11.75
CA ALA A 140 0.47 4.19 -12.86
C ALA A 140 1.19 3.19 -13.77
N THR A 141 1.94 2.24 -13.20
CA THR A 141 2.59 1.15 -13.94
C THR A 141 1.59 0.34 -14.77
N ARG A 142 0.44 -0.02 -14.18
CA ARG A 142 -0.61 -0.79 -14.87
C ARG A 142 -1.18 -0.01 -16.05
N LEU A 143 -1.53 1.26 -15.84
CA LEU A 143 -2.06 2.13 -16.90
C LEU A 143 -1.07 2.29 -18.06
N ILE A 144 0.22 2.53 -17.76
CA ILE A 144 1.28 2.62 -18.79
C ILE A 144 1.41 1.31 -19.57
N LEU A 145 1.47 0.17 -18.88
CA LEU A 145 1.55 -1.15 -19.53
C LEU A 145 0.35 -1.44 -20.43
N ASP A 146 -0.86 -1.14 -19.96
CA ASP A 146 -2.08 -1.33 -20.75
C ASP A 146 -2.12 -0.41 -21.98
N SER A 147 -1.43 0.75 -21.98
CA SER A 147 -1.41 1.70 -23.09
C SER A 147 -0.55 1.31 -24.30
N TRP A 148 0.24 0.23 -24.21
CA TRP A 148 1.13 -0.19 -25.29
C TRP A 148 0.43 -1.20 -26.21
N GLN A 149 0.35 -0.89 -27.51
CA GLN A 149 -0.48 -1.66 -28.48
C GLN A 149 -0.04 -3.10 -28.65
N GLU A 150 1.24 -3.30 -28.93
CA GLU A 150 1.85 -4.62 -28.87
C GLU A 150 2.17 -4.94 -27.41
N PRO A 151 2.01 -6.21 -26.98
CA PRO A 151 2.74 -6.76 -25.87
C PRO A 151 4.21 -6.28 -25.94
N PRO A 152 4.65 -5.37 -25.05
CA PRO A 152 6.09 -5.18 -24.85
C PRO A 152 6.75 -6.55 -24.70
N GLU A 153 7.88 -6.75 -25.39
CA GLU A 153 8.75 -7.90 -25.21
C GLU A 153 8.94 -8.18 -23.71
N ALA A 154 9.13 -9.43 -23.30
CA ALA A 154 9.17 -9.80 -21.88
C ALA A 154 10.13 -8.92 -21.05
N GLU A 155 11.24 -8.45 -21.65
CA GLU A 155 12.17 -7.49 -21.08
C GLU A 155 11.58 -6.08 -20.86
N ARG A 156 10.78 -5.56 -21.81
CA ARG A 156 10.09 -4.26 -21.69
C ARG A 156 8.92 -4.29 -20.69
N ARG A 157 8.41 -5.48 -20.31
CA ARG A 157 7.44 -5.66 -19.20
C ARG A 157 8.06 -5.55 -17.80
N THR A 158 9.39 -5.54 -17.70
CA THR A 158 10.06 -5.44 -16.39
C THR A 158 9.76 -4.11 -15.72
N ALA A 159 9.69 -4.11 -14.38
CA ALA A 159 9.25 -2.95 -13.61
C ALA A 159 10.19 -1.73 -13.79
N SER A 160 11.44 -1.98 -14.20
CA SER A 160 12.40 -0.93 -14.56
C SER A 160 11.97 -0.11 -15.79
N CYS A 161 11.53 -0.76 -16.87
CA CYS A 161 11.31 -0.09 -18.17
C CYS A 161 10.13 0.89 -18.13
N VAL A 162 9.15 0.58 -17.29
CA VAL A 162 7.98 1.42 -17.01
C VAL A 162 8.21 2.47 -15.92
N TYR A 163 9.32 2.40 -15.16
CA TYR A 163 9.52 3.22 -13.96
C TYR A 163 9.50 4.72 -14.25
N GLY A 164 10.20 5.17 -15.30
CA GLY A 164 10.20 6.58 -15.72
C GLY A 164 8.80 7.08 -16.07
N PRO A 165 8.15 6.52 -17.11
CA PRO A 165 6.80 6.92 -17.50
C PRO A 165 5.75 6.79 -16.38
N ALA A 166 5.85 5.77 -15.52
CA ALA A 166 4.95 5.61 -14.38
C ALA A 166 5.15 6.72 -13.34
N VAL A 167 6.39 7.13 -13.04
CA VAL A 167 6.68 8.24 -12.14
C VAL A 167 6.27 9.59 -12.73
N ASP A 168 6.46 9.81 -14.03
CA ASP A 168 6.01 11.05 -14.70
C ASP A 168 4.46 11.13 -14.74
N LEU A 169 3.79 10.01 -15.00
CA LEU A 169 2.33 9.90 -14.86
C LEU A 169 1.88 10.16 -13.40
N LEU A 170 2.61 9.65 -12.40
CA LEU A 170 2.31 9.92 -10.98
C LEU A 170 2.39 11.40 -10.61
N VAL A 171 3.32 12.19 -11.17
CA VAL A 171 3.36 13.65 -10.91
C VAL A 171 2.03 14.29 -11.31
N THR A 172 1.40 13.80 -12.37
CA THR A 172 0.13 14.32 -12.87
C THR A 172 -1.06 13.72 -12.10
N LEU A 173 -1.10 12.40 -11.89
CA LEU A 173 -2.15 11.69 -11.15
C LEU A 173 -2.14 11.94 -9.63
N THR A 174 -1.17 12.66 -9.09
CA THR A 174 -1.12 13.06 -7.67
C THR A 174 -1.26 14.57 -7.48
N ASP A 175 -1.50 15.32 -8.57
CA ASP A 175 -1.84 16.72 -8.51
C ASP A 175 -3.31 16.92 -8.06
N ALA A 176 -3.52 17.88 -7.15
CA ALA A 176 -4.82 18.03 -6.48
C ALA A 176 -5.95 18.46 -7.43
N ASP A 177 -5.67 19.29 -8.45
CA ASP A 177 -6.69 19.76 -9.38
C ASP A 177 -6.92 18.75 -10.52
N VAL A 178 -5.88 18.05 -10.97
CA VAL A 178 -6.02 16.92 -11.92
C VAL A 178 -6.88 15.82 -11.32
N VAL A 179 -6.55 15.36 -10.10
CA VAL A 179 -7.32 14.32 -9.41
C VAL A 179 -8.75 14.78 -9.17
N LEU A 180 -8.96 16.04 -8.77
CA LEU A 180 -10.30 16.58 -8.61
C LEU A 180 -11.11 16.53 -9.92
N GLY A 181 -10.51 16.84 -11.07
CA GLY A 181 -11.16 16.64 -12.38
C GLY A 181 -11.52 15.18 -12.66
N LEU A 182 -10.58 14.26 -12.43
CA LEU A 182 -10.76 12.82 -12.64
C LEU A 182 -11.77 12.16 -11.70
N THR A 183 -12.06 12.76 -10.54
CA THR A 183 -12.93 12.14 -9.50
C THR A 183 -14.15 12.97 -9.09
N ALA A 184 -14.34 14.19 -9.62
CA ALA A 184 -15.52 15.00 -9.36
C ALA A 184 -16.80 14.29 -9.84
N LEU A 185 -17.72 13.99 -8.92
CA LEU A 185 -18.97 13.28 -9.23
C LEU A 185 -19.86 14.00 -10.26
N ALA A 186 -19.69 15.32 -10.37
CA ALA A 186 -20.43 16.18 -11.29
C ALA A 186 -19.95 16.10 -12.76
N GLU A 187 -18.75 15.59 -13.02
CA GLU A 187 -18.34 15.24 -14.37
C GLU A 187 -18.89 13.87 -14.76
N ARG A 188 -19.19 13.73 -16.05
CA ARG A 188 -19.66 12.46 -16.64
C ARG A 188 -18.52 11.45 -16.63
N ASP A 189 -18.84 10.21 -16.25
CA ASP A 189 -17.91 9.07 -16.21
C ASP A 189 -17.09 8.96 -17.50
N THR A 190 -17.73 9.12 -18.67
CA THR A 190 -17.06 9.12 -19.98
C THR A 190 -15.93 10.16 -20.06
N ARG A 191 -16.15 11.40 -19.60
CA ARG A 191 -15.10 12.44 -19.62
C ARG A 191 -13.93 12.12 -18.70
N GLN A 192 -14.20 11.44 -17.58
CA GLN A 192 -13.16 11.03 -16.64
C GLN A 192 -12.34 9.86 -17.19
N ILE A 193 -12.98 8.94 -17.90
CA ILE A 193 -12.31 7.86 -18.66
C ILE A 193 -11.43 8.47 -19.77
N GLU A 194 -11.99 9.34 -20.62
CA GLU A 194 -11.24 10.03 -21.67
C GLU A 194 -10.07 10.85 -21.11
N GLY A 195 -10.29 11.59 -20.02
CA GLY A 195 -9.24 12.35 -19.34
C GLY A 195 -8.12 11.44 -18.80
N LEU A 196 -8.47 10.32 -18.16
CA LEU A 196 -7.48 9.36 -17.66
C LEU A 196 -6.69 8.73 -18.82
N ILE A 197 -7.35 8.30 -19.89
CA ILE A 197 -6.71 7.76 -21.09
C ILE A 197 -5.74 8.80 -21.69
N GLY A 198 -6.18 10.04 -21.87
CA GLY A 198 -5.36 11.11 -22.43
C GLY A 198 -4.10 11.40 -21.59
N LEU A 199 -4.21 11.41 -20.26
CA LEU A 199 -3.07 11.56 -19.36
C LEU A 199 -2.07 10.41 -19.47
N VAL A 200 -2.57 9.17 -19.55
CA VAL A 200 -1.73 7.96 -19.66
C VAL A 200 -1.00 7.93 -21.00
N VAL A 201 -1.69 8.20 -22.11
CA VAL A 201 -1.10 8.28 -23.45
C VAL A 201 -0.05 9.39 -23.50
N GLY A 202 -0.35 10.58 -22.97
CA GLY A 202 0.56 11.72 -22.95
C GLY A 202 1.82 11.50 -22.09
N ALA A 203 1.73 10.76 -20.99
CA ALA A 203 2.89 10.44 -20.14
C ALA A 203 3.68 9.21 -20.62
N GLY A 204 2.99 8.24 -21.23
CA GLY A 204 3.56 6.93 -21.57
C GLY A 204 4.12 6.78 -22.97
N GLY A 205 3.82 7.71 -23.88
CA GLY A 205 4.14 7.56 -25.31
C GLY A 205 3.43 6.37 -25.98
N GLY A 206 2.42 5.81 -25.31
CA GLY A 206 1.58 4.71 -25.80
C GLY A 206 0.41 5.22 -26.66
N SER A 207 -0.66 4.44 -26.71
CA SER A 207 -1.91 4.81 -27.36
C SER A 207 -3.12 4.39 -26.53
N ARG A 208 -4.30 4.74 -27.04
CA ARG A 208 -5.55 4.14 -26.60
C ARG A 208 -5.60 2.67 -27.03
N THR A 209 -5.95 1.78 -26.11
CA THR A 209 -6.10 0.32 -26.32
C THR A 209 -7.35 -0.17 -25.58
N PRO A 210 -7.94 -1.32 -25.96
CA PRO A 210 -9.06 -1.93 -25.21
C PRO A 210 -8.73 -2.24 -23.75
N GLU A 211 -7.48 -2.62 -23.47
CA GLU A 211 -6.96 -2.90 -22.13
C GLU A 211 -6.93 -1.62 -21.29
N LEU A 212 -6.41 -0.52 -21.86
CA LEU A 212 -6.37 0.78 -21.18
C LEU A 212 -7.77 1.33 -20.94
N GLU A 213 -8.69 1.19 -21.90
CA GLU A 213 -10.10 1.55 -21.70
C GLU A 213 -10.73 0.75 -20.54
N THR A 214 -10.53 -0.57 -20.53
CA THR A 214 -11.05 -1.46 -19.48
C THR A 214 -10.51 -1.09 -18.10
N THR A 215 -9.20 -0.84 -17.99
CA THR A 215 -8.58 -0.40 -16.73
C THR A 215 -9.05 1.00 -16.34
N ALA A 216 -9.14 1.95 -17.28
CA ALA A 216 -9.62 3.31 -16.99
C ALA A 216 -11.08 3.32 -16.49
N VAL A 217 -11.97 2.55 -17.12
CA VAL A 217 -13.36 2.34 -16.66
C VAL A 217 -13.38 1.77 -15.24
N ALA A 218 -12.57 0.75 -14.95
CA ALA A 218 -12.51 0.14 -13.62
C ALA A 218 -12.01 1.14 -12.56
N VAL A 219 -10.96 1.91 -12.87
CA VAL A 219 -10.38 2.93 -11.99
C VAL A 219 -11.38 4.04 -11.70
N VAL A 220 -11.98 4.65 -12.72
CA VAL A 220 -12.98 5.72 -12.57
C VAL A 220 -14.18 5.24 -11.76
N ARG A 221 -14.71 4.03 -12.04
CA ARG A 221 -15.83 3.44 -11.30
C ARG A 221 -15.52 3.27 -9.81
N VAL A 222 -14.35 2.72 -9.47
CA VAL A 222 -13.91 2.53 -8.06
C VAL A 222 -13.75 3.88 -7.36
N HIS A 223 -13.11 4.86 -8.00
CA HIS A 223 -12.88 6.17 -7.41
C HIS A 223 -14.19 6.96 -7.22
N ARG A 224 -15.15 6.88 -8.16
CA ARG A 224 -16.48 7.48 -8.01
C ARG A 224 -17.28 6.81 -6.89
N ALA A 225 -17.27 5.48 -6.79
CA ALA A 225 -17.94 4.76 -5.70
C ALA A 225 -17.38 5.11 -4.32
N ALA A 226 -16.05 5.24 -4.22
CA ALA A 226 -15.37 5.69 -3.02
C ALA A 226 -15.68 7.16 -2.68
N MET A 227 -15.70 8.05 -3.66
CA MET A 227 -16.09 9.46 -3.50
C MET A 227 -17.54 9.60 -3.01
N CYS A 228 -18.48 8.85 -3.59
CA CYS A 228 -19.87 8.75 -3.09
C CYS A 228 -19.94 8.26 -1.64
N THR A 229 -19.13 7.25 -1.28
CA THR A 229 -19.05 6.71 0.08
C THR A 229 -18.48 7.74 1.07
N ALA A 230 -17.50 8.54 0.66
CA ALA A 230 -16.91 9.61 1.48
C ALA A 230 -17.92 10.70 1.83
N ILE A 231 -18.68 11.22 0.86
CA ILE A 231 -19.64 12.32 1.05
C ILE A 231 -20.91 11.90 1.81
N GLN A 232 -21.17 10.59 1.91
CA GLN A 232 -22.26 10.01 2.68
C GLN A 232 -21.80 9.43 4.03
N MET A 233 -20.51 9.55 4.38
CA MET A 233 -19.96 8.85 5.54
C MET A 233 -20.48 9.43 6.86
N PRO A 234 -21.07 8.61 7.76
CA PRO A 234 -21.56 9.10 9.05
C PRO A 234 -20.40 9.45 9.99
N ARG A 235 -20.62 10.40 10.91
CA ARG A 235 -19.61 10.85 11.88
C ARG A 235 -19.18 9.74 12.84
N SER A 236 -20.14 8.89 13.25
CA SER A 236 -20.01 7.78 14.21
C SER A 236 -21.05 6.68 13.94
N SER A 237 -20.92 5.53 14.60
CA SER A 237 -21.93 4.47 14.67
C SER A 237 -23.20 4.98 15.33
N GLY A 238 -24.27 5.18 14.55
CA GLY A 238 -25.55 5.72 15.01
C GLY A 238 -25.82 7.17 14.61
N ALA A 239 -24.85 7.89 14.01
CA ALA A 239 -25.11 9.22 13.46
C ALA A 239 -25.90 9.13 12.14
N THR A 240 -27.22 9.38 12.20
CA THR A 240 -28.11 9.36 11.03
C THR A 240 -28.09 10.67 10.22
N THR A 241 -27.84 11.80 10.86
CA THR A 241 -27.83 13.14 10.25
C THR A 241 -26.44 13.80 10.23
N SER A 242 -25.57 13.46 11.18
CA SER A 242 -24.23 14.05 11.28
C SER A 242 -23.22 13.31 10.40
N LYS A 243 -22.80 13.96 9.31
CA LYS A 243 -21.73 13.46 8.42
C LYS A 243 -20.34 13.66 9.02
N ALA A 244 -19.38 12.84 8.60
CA ALA A 244 -17.97 13.05 8.88
C ALA A 244 -17.43 14.29 8.11
N PRO A 245 -16.39 14.99 8.61
CA PRO A 245 -15.65 15.96 7.80
C PRO A 245 -15.13 15.31 6.51
N PHE A 246 -15.18 16.05 5.40
CA PHE A 246 -14.88 15.52 4.07
C PHE A 246 -13.51 14.83 4.00
N GLU A 247 -12.47 15.42 4.59
CA GLU A 247 -11.11 14.89 4.60
C GLU A 247 -10.99 13.58 5.41
N LYS A 248 -11.83 13.39 6.43
CA LYS A 248 -11.97 12.12 7.16
C LYS A 248 -12.69 11.08 6.30
N GLY A 249 -13.79 11.49 5.65
CA GLY A 249 -14.58 10.62 4.77
C GLY A 249 -13.76 10.09 3.60
N ILE A 250 -13.00 10.97 2.94
CA ILE A 250 -12.11 10.63 1.83
C ILE A 250 -10.96 9.74 2.27
N ALA A 251 -10.27 10.05 3.37
CA ALA A 251 -9.16 9.23 3.84
C ALA A 251 -9.60 7.78 4.13
N GLU A 252 -10.79 7.60 4.68
CA GLU A 252 -11.36 6.28 4.97
C GLU A 252 -11.88 5.57 3.71
N ALA A 253 -12.59 6.26 2.82
CA ALA A 253 -13.12 5.65 1.59
C ALA A 253 -11.99 5.27 0.61
N ALA A 254 -10.96 6.12 0.47
CA ALA A 254 -9.76 5.83 -0.31
C ALA A 254 -9.01 4.60 0.21
N TYR A 255 -9.04 4.37 1.53
CA TYR A 255 -8.46 3.17 2.16
C TYR A 255 -9.29 1.92 1.86
N ARG A 256 -10.61 1.94 2.13
CA ARG A 256 -11.50 0.77 1.97
C ARG A 256 -11.58 0.27 0.53
N GLU A 257 -11.86 1.17 -0.40
CA GLU A 257 -12.07 0.85 -1.81
C GLU A 257 -10.75 0.77 -2.60
N LYS A 258 -9.61 1.03 -1.93
CA LYS A 258 -8.27 1.13 -2.52
C LYS A 258 -8.21 2.15 -3.68
N ALA A 259 -9.05 3.18 -3.61
CA ALA A 259 -9.10 4.30 -4.53
C ALA A 259 -7.93 5.27 -4.26
N VAL A 260 -6.72 4.84 -4.61
CA VAL A 260 -5.45 5.50 -4.22
C VAL A 260 -5.40 6.98 -4.59
N LEU A 261 -5.92 7.38 -5.77
CA LEU A 261 -5.87 8.78 -6.19
C LEU A 261 -6.68 9.70 -5.27
N LEU A 262 -7.76 9.21 -4.64
CA LEU A 262 -8.58 10.02 -3.73
C LEU A 262 -7.80 10.55 -2.51
N ARG A 263 -6.66 9.95 -2.15
CA ARG A 263 -5.79 10.45 -1.06
C ARG A 263 -5.33 11.89 -1.32
N HIS A 264 -5.22 12.29 -2.58
CA HIS A 264 -4.79 13.63 -3.04
C HIS A 264 -5.96 14.62 -3.17
N VAL A 265 -7.22 14.16 -3.10
CA VAL A 265 -8.41 15.04 -3.15
C VAL A 265 -8.50 15.85 -1.85
N THR A 266 -8.39 17.17 -1.96
CA THR A 266 -8.46 18.10 -0.81
C THR A 266 -9.85 18.70 -0.59
N ARG A 267 -10.75 18.62 -1.58
CA ARG A 267 -12.11 19.21 -1.56
C ARG A 267 -13.09 18.40 -2.41
N SER A 268 -14.39 18.52 -2.11
CA SER A 268 -15.50 17.83 -2.81
C SER A 268 -15.68 18.27 -4.27
N GLY A 269 -15.39 19.54 -4.57
CA GLY A 269 -15.61 20.17 -5.87
C GLY A 269 -16.98 20.84 -5.99
N ARG A 270 -17.04 22.01 -6.65
CA ARG A 270 -18.14 23.02 -6.65
C ARG A 270 -19.57 22.53 -6.94
N ARG A 271 -19.78 21.28 -7.37
CA ARG A 271 -21.10 20.71 -7.70
C ARG A 271 -21.51 19.51 -6.83
N VAL A 272 -20.61 18.98 -6.01
CA VAL A 272 -20.97 17.94 -5.03
C VAL A 272 -21.88 18.50 -3.93
N ASP A 273 -21.68 19.77 -3.57
CA ASP A 273 -22.49 20.53 -2.61
C ASP A 273 -24.00 20.56 -2.97
N VAL A 274 -24.34 20.34 -4.25
CA VAL A 274 -25.73 20.19 -4.72
C VAL A 274 -26.28 18.80 -4.41
N VAL A 275 -25.47 17.75 -4.57
CA VAL A 275 -25.82 16.35 -4.25
C VAL A 275 -25.91 16.14 -2.74
N GLU A 276 -25.12 16.88 -1.94
CA GLU A 276 -25.12 16.76 -0.48
C GLU A 276 -26.48 17.00 0.18
N ARG A 277 -27.38 17.77 -0.46
CA ARG A 277 -28.73 18.11 0.04
C ARG A 277 -29.77 16.99 -0.14
N ALA A 278 -29.48 15.93 -0.90
CA ALA A 278 -30.53 15.07 -1.48
C ALA A 278 -30.70 13.66 -0.87
N VAL A 279 -29.89 13.21 0.10
CA VAL A 279 -29.80 11.77 0.45
C VAL A 279 -29.91 11.48 1.96
N ARG A 280 -30.76 10.50 2.33
CA ARG A 280 -30.92 9.97 3.70
C ARG A 280 -29.85 8.92 4.06
N ALA A 281 -29.66 8.70 5.36
CA ALA A 281 -28.57 7.99 6.04
C ALA A 281 -27.98 6.71 5.40
N ALA A 282 -26.67 6.52 5.60
CA ALA A 282 -25.93 5.30 5.27
C ALA A 282 -25.96 4.25 6.41
N PRO A 283 -25.84 2.94 6.11
CA PRO A 283 -25.94 1.87 7.11
C PRO A 283 -24.76 1.81 8.10
N ALA A 284 -25.04 1.25 9.29
CA ALA A 284 -24.15 1.25 10.46
C ALA A 284 -22.81 0.51 10.30
N SER A 285 -22.63 -0.30 9.25
CA SER A 285 -21.35 -0.96 8.94
C SER A 285 -20.28 -0.01 8.37
N ARG A 286 -20.64 1.22 7.96
CA ARG A 286 -19.73 2.17 7.29
C ARG A 286 -18.95 3.10 8.23
N VAL A 287 -18.82 2.77 9.51
CA VAL A 287 -18.27 3.65 10.55
C VAL A 287 -16.76 3.73 10.53
N VAL A 288 -16.19 4.91 10.72
CA VAL A 288 -14.73 5.12 10.74
C VAL A 288 -14.16 4.57 12.06
N SER A 289 -13.37 3.50 11.97
CA SER A 289 -12.60 3.01 13.11
C SER A 289 -11.45 3.99 13.45
N GLN A 290 -11.02 4.04 14.71
CA GLN A 290 -9.95 4.97 15.13
C GLN A 290 -8.56 4.61 14.59
N ARG A 291 -8.43 3.53 13.80
CA ARG A 291 -7.17 2.92 13.39
C ARG A 291 -7.13 2.67 11.88
N ILE A 292 -6.74 3.69 11.11
CA ILE A 292 -6.07 3.45 9.82
C ILE A 292 -4.63 3.02 10.11
N ILE A 293 -4.47 1.75 10.45
CA ILE A 293 -3.20 1.01 10.43
C ILE A 293 -2.80 0.81 8.96
N PRO A 294 -1.51 0.87 8.61
CA PRO A 294 -1.02 0.42 7.30
C PRO A 294 -1.40 -1.04 6.99
N GLY A 295 -2.28 -1.22 6.00
CA GLY A 295 -2.61 -2.50 5.37
C GLY A 295 -2.66 -2.34 3.85
N TRP A 296 -1.79 -1.49 3.30
CA TRP A 296 -1.90 -1.04 1.90
C TRP A 296 -1.42 -2.08 0.87
N ALA A 297 -0.54 -3.00 1.29
CA ALA A 297 0.06 -4.01 0.40
C ALA A 297 -0.82 -5.23 0.12
N ASP A 298 -1.91 -5.44 0.88
CA ASP A 298 -2.76 -6.62 0.69
C ASP A 298 -3.70 -6.48 -0.51
N ASN A 299 -3.28 -7.01 -1.66
CA ASN A 299 -4.12 -7.40 -2.81
C ASN A 299 -5.09 -6.32 -3.33
N VAL A 300 -4.59 -5.34 -4.09
CA VAL A 300 -5.44 -4.40 -4.83
C VAL A 300 -6.15 -5.14 -5.99
N PRO A 301 -7.46 -4.95 -6.25
CA PRO A 301 -8.22 -5.79 -7.20
C PRO A 301 -7.63 -5.94 -8.61
N TRP A 302 -6.92 -4.92 -9.12
CA TRP A 302 -6.26 -4.94 -10.42
C TRP A 302 -4.88 -5.65 -10.45
N MET A 303 -4.36 -6.11 -9.30
CA MET A 303 -3.08 -6.85 -9.19
C MET A 303 -3.14 -8.32 -9.64
N LYS A 304 -4.33 -8.88 -9.92
CA LYS A 304 -4.53 -10.34 -10.13
C LYS A 304 -3.76 -10.96 -11.31
N HIS A 305 -3.04 -10.17 -12.12
CA HIS A 305 -2.28 -10.62 -13.29
C HIS A 305 -0.76 -10.46 -13.20
N LEU A 306 -0.20 -9.93 -12.11
CA LEU A 306 1.26 -9.92 -11.89
C LEU A 306 1.76 -11.10 -11.02
N ALA A 307 0.86 -11.85 -10.38
CA ALA A 307 1.18 -13.06 -9.61
C ALA A 307 1.41 -14.30 -10.52
N GLY A 308 2.16 -14.14 -11.61
CA GLY A 308 2.60 -15.23 -12.46
C GLY A 308 3.77 -15.97 -11.80
N LYS A 309 3.51 -17.16 -11.25
CA LYS A 309 4.49 -18.07 -10.62
C LYS A 309 5.26 -17.48 -9.43
N ARG A 310 4.73 -17.72 -8.22
CA ARG A 310 5.63 -18.05 -7.09
C ARG A 310 6.39 -19.32 -7.49
N SER A 311 7.64 -19.20 -7.92
CA SER A 311 8.48 -20.39 -8.06
C SER A 311 8.79 -20.90 -6.66
N ALA A 312 8.41 -22.14 -6.39
CA ALA A 312 9.13 -22.92 -5.39
C ALA A 312 10.59 -23.03 -5.82
N ILE A 313 11.50 -22.98 -4.85
CA ILE A 313 12.73 -23.77 -4.68
C ILE A 313 13.52 -23.12 -3.55
N SER A 314 13.47 -23.76 -2.38
CA SER A 314 14.68 -24.06 -1.59
C SER A 314 14.37 -25.17 -0.58
N GLU A 315 13.82 -26.30 -1.07
CA GLU A 315 14.01 -27.57 -0.38
C GLU A 315 15.44 -28.03 -0.62
N ILE A 316 16.34 -27.77 0.33
CA ILE A 316 17.59 -28.51 0.50
C ILE A 316 17.78 -28.74 2.00
N GLY A 317 17.61 -29.99 2.42
CA GLY A 317 17.67 -30.37 3.84
C GLY A 317 17.12 -31.76 4.13
N GLY A 318 17.20 -32.68 3.17
CA GLY A 318 16.77 -34.06 3.37
C GLY A 318 17.80 -34.85 4.18
N VAL A 319 17.34 -35.49 5.26
CA VAL A 319 17.98 -36.68 5.84
C VAL A 319 16.89 -37.74 6.00
N VAL A 320 17.21 -38.96 5.58
CA VAL A 320 16.31 -40.12 5.50
C VAL A 320 16.63 -41.11 6.62
N GLY A 321 15.62 -41.87 7.07
CA GLY A 321 15.76 -42.99 8.00
C GLY A 321 15.22 -42.67 9.41
N ASP A 322 14.37 -43.48 10.05
CA ASP A 322 13.83 -44.79 9.64
C ASP A 322 12.41 -45.04 10.17
N GLN A 323 11.78 -46.08 9.61
CA GLN A 323 10.46 -46.61 9.96
C GLN A 323 10.47 -47.34 11.32
N VAL A 324 9.37 -47.27 12.07
CA VAL A 324 8.76 -48.44 12.76
C VAL A 324 7.23 -48.31 12.67
N ASP A 325 6.56 -49.47 12.65
CA ASP A 325 5.20 -49.74 12.21
C ASP A 325 4.22 -50.02 13.39
N GLN A 326 2.93 -50.26 13.09
CA GLN A 326 1.92 -50.95 13.93
C GLN A 326 1.42 -50.25 15.23
N SER A 327 0.23 -50.52 15.79
CA SER A 327 -1.07 -51.04 15.28
C SER A 327 -2.13 -51.01 16.41
N ASP A 328 -3.42 -50.97 16.05
CA ASP A 328 -4.61 -51.47 16.79
C ASP A 328 -4.85 -51.21 18.30
N THR A 329 -5.99 -50.58 18.61
CA THR A 329 -7.15 -51.15 19.38
C THR A 329 -8.24 -50.05 19.54
N LYS A 330 -9.50 -50.16 19.07
CA LYS A 330 -10.61 -51.03 19.55
C LYS A 330 -10.65 -51.08 21.09
N HIS A 331 -11.46 -50.31 21.81
CA HIS A 331 -12.94 -50.41 21.92
C HIS A 331 -13.43 -49.45 23.07
N LEU A 332 -14.71 -49.27 23.49
CA LEU A 332 -16.06 -49.82 23.23
C LEU A 332 -17.15 -48.77 23.68
N ARG A 333 -18.42 -48.94 23.23
CA ARG A 333 -19.75 -48.81 23.90
C ARG A 333 -19.91 -48.19 25.31
N GLU A 334 -21.06 -47.65 25.75
CA GLU A 334 -22.42 -47.37 25.19
C GLU A 334 -23.21 -46.46 26.18
N SER A 335 -24.31 -45.84 25.73
CA SER A 335 -25.51 -45.48 26.55
C SER A 335 -25.36 -44.42 27.70
N GLU A 336 -26.36 -43.61 28.08
CA GLU A 336 -27.73 -43.36 27.58
C GLU A 336 -28.36 -42.07 28.20
N GLN A 337 -29.54 -41.68 27.71
CA GLN A 337 -30.61 -40.91 28.41
C GLN A 337 -30.37 -39.45 28.89
N GLY A 338 -31.14 -38.51 28.32
CA GLY A 338 -31.73 -37.37 29.07
C GLY A 338 -33.15 -37.73 29.53
N PRO A 339 -34.13 -36.80 29.72
CA PRO A 339 -34.07 -35.32 29.77
C PRO A 339 -34.91 -34.70 30.94
N GLN A 340 -34.89 -33.36 31.13
CA GLN A 340 -35.99 -32.47 31.65
C GLN A 340 -35.47 -31.02 31.79
N ARG A 341 -36.14 -29.93 31.31
CA ARG A 341 -37.30 -29.18 31.87
C ARG A 341 -37.06 -28.71 33.34
N ARG A 342 -37.39 -27.48 33.79
CA ARG A 342 -38.33 -26.43 33.31
C ARG A 342 -38.19 -25.13 34.15
N VAL A 343 -38.57 -23.94 33.60
CA VAL A 343 -39.01 -22.67 34.31
C VAL A 343 -37.98 -22.00 35.26
N GLY A 344 -37.86 -20.68 35.43
CA GLY A 344 -38.50 -19.48 34.84
C GLY A 344 -38.59 -18.34 35.89
N GLY A 345 -38.66 -17.07 35.47
CA GLY A 345 -38.80 -15.94 36.41
C GLY A 345 -38.67 -14.55 35.75
N MET A 346 -39.74 -13.75 35.83
CA MET A 346 -39.81 -12.34 35.39
C MET A 346 -40.02 -11.39 36.58
N ALA A 347 -40.01 -10.08 36.27
CA ALA A 347 -40.35 -8.92 37.12
C ALA A 347 -39.19 -8.39 37.98
N ARG A 348 -38.70 -7.16 37.80
CA ARG A 348 -39.32 -5.80 37.81
C ARG A 348 -39.54 -5.24 39.23
N ALA A 349 -38.88 -4.10 39.47
CA ALA A 349 -39.52 -2.89 39.97
C ALA A 349 -39.32 -1.81 38.90
#